data_AF-A0A533ZZH2-F1
#
_entry.id   AF-A0A533ZZH2-F1
#
_cell.length_a   1.000
_cell.length_b   1.000
_cell.length_c   1.000
_cell.angle_alpha   90.00
_cell.angle_beta   90.00
_cell.angle_gamma   90.00
#
_symmetry.space_group_name_H-M   'P 1'
#
loop_
_entity.id
_entity.type
_entity.pdbx_description
1 polymer ?
#
loop_
_entity_poly.entity_id
_entity_poly.type
_entity_poly.pdbx_seq_one_letter_code
_entity_poly.pdbx_strand_id
1 'polypeptide(L)'
;MDSKLLEIFIKGCGSVEKAANKVGLTRGHLSAVRNNRFNLSNDYARAIAAYMNQHMNMEVDFKDLISLKQKNKLKRVPLGFSYLPFKFKKMFLNDVKHHTKTAWIPEEFSDLDKARPIIVDENNRLIANPNTYFLHIQNQKIKIFAWQISLFDLINDKYETSDLISVFDLIERGSIGIALENFIGNRQGQRTDLKTLVENSPQVYLAKGMKTRKLISVLLGLGSDYTYRQLKKIILHDCDELTEKVRAKKITIFSAANSVHSIE
;
A
#
# COMPACT_ATOMS: atom_id res chain seq x y z
N MET A 1 -23.62 21.05 0.87
CA MET A 1 -24.36 20.19 1.82
C MET A 1 -25.82 20.38 1.49
N ASP A 2 -26.56 19.30 1.31
CA ASP A 2 -28.02 19.44 1.19
C ASP A 2 -28.61 19.71 2.58
N SER A 3 -28.84 20.99 2.87
CA SER A 3 -29.42 21.43 4.14
C SER A 3 -30.78 20.79 4.45
N LYS A 4 -31.52 20.31 3.43
CA LYS A 4 -32.83 19.68 3.62
C LYS A 4 -32.71 18.30 4.27
N LEU A 5 -31.70 17.51 3.91
CA LEU A 5 -31.49 16.18 4.49
C LEU A 5 -31.15 16.25 5.98
N LEU A 6 -30.35 17.24 6.37
CA LEU A 6 -30.01 17.46 7.78
C LEU A 6 -31.24 17.89 8.60
N GLU A 7 -32.11 18.72 8.04
CA GLU A 7 -33.38 19.09 8.70
C GLU A 7 -34.33 17.90 8.85
N ILE A 8 -34.42 17.02 7.84
CA ILE A 8 -35.24 15.81 7.92
C ILE A 8 -34.72 14.88 9.03
N PHE A 9 -33.41 14.68 9.10
CA PHE A 9 -32.78 13.92 10.17
C PHE A 9 -33.11 14.47 11.56
N ILE A 10 -32.93 15.79 11.76
CA ILE A 10 -33.21 16.45 13.05
C ILE A 10 -34.70 16.30 13.43
N LYS A 11 -35.61 16.48 12.47
CA LYS A 11 -37.05 16.32 12.69
C LYS A 11 -37.42 14.88 13.06
N GLY A 12 -36.86 13.88 12.38
CA GLY A 12 -37.13 12.48 12.70
C GLY A 12 -36.58 12.04 14.06
N CYS A 13 -35.54 12.71 14.58
CA CYS A 13 -35.08 12.52 15.96
C CYS A 13 -35.85 13.36 17.00
N GLY A 14 -36.72 14.27 16.56
CA GLY A 14 -37.58 15.12 17.39
C GLY A 14 -36.93 16.37 18.00
N SER A 15 -35.61 16.38 18.22
CA SER A 15 -34.88 17.58 18.65
C SER A 15 -33.42 17.55 18.21
N VAL A 16 -32.78 18.72 18.15
CA VAL A 16 -31.36 18.86 17.82
C VAL A 16 -30.47 18.11 18.81
N GLU A 17 -30.86 18.07 20.10
CA GLU A 17 -30.11 17.36 21.13
C GLU A 17 -30.21 15.84 20.98
N LYS A 18 -31.42 15.32 20.74
CA LYS A 18 -31.62 13.89 20.47
C LYS A 18 -30.88 13.45 19.20
N ALA A 19 -30.95 14.28 18.15
CA ALA A 19 -30.25 14.04 16.89
C ALA A 19 -28.73 14.00 17.09
N ALA A 20 -28.17 14.96 17.85
CA ALA A 20 -26.74 15.01 18.12
C ALA A 20 -26.27 13.78 18.92
N ASN A 21 -27.01 13.40 19.97
CA ASN A 21 -26.70 12.22 20.79
C ASN A 21 -26.73 10.92 19.98
N LYS A 22 -27.63 10.79 18.99
CA LYS A 22 -27.70 9.60 18.13
C LYS A 22 -26.46 9.36 17.27
N VAL A 23 -25.73 10.43 16.94
CA VAL A 23 -24.53 10.35 16.08
C VAL A 23 -23.25 10.73 16.82
N GLY A 24 -23.29 10.78 18.16
CA GLY A 24 -22.11 11.07 18.99
C GLY A 24 -21.61 12.52 18.88
N LEU A 25 -22.48 13.47 18.53
CA LEU A 25 -22.18 14.89 18.48
C LEU A 25 -22.73 15.63 19.70
N THR A 26 -22.14 16.78 20.01
CA THR A 26 -22.76 17.73 20.95
C THR A 26 -23.86 18.54 20.25
N ARG A 27 -24.90 18.94 20.98
CA ARG A 27 -25.97 19.83 20.48
C ARG A 27 -25.41 21.08 19.81
N GLY A 28 -24.39 21.69 20.41
CA GLY A 28 -23.72 22.89 19.90
C GLY A 28 -23.08 22.66 18.54
N HIS A 29 -22.38 21.52 18.36
CA HIS A 29 -21.75 21.17 17.10
C HIS A 29 -22.78 20.94 15.99
N LEU A 30 -23.84 20.16 16.27
CA LEU A 30 -24.90 19.91 15.29
C LEU A 30 -25.66 21.19 14.91
N SER A 31 -25.91 22.07 15.89
CA SER A 31 -26.52 23.39 15.65
C SER A 31 -25.64 24.28 14.78
N ALA A 32 -24.31 24.24 14.97
CA ALA A 32 -23.39 25.03 14.18
C ALA A 32 -23.26 24.51 12.74
N VAL A 33 -23.33 23.18 12.54
CA VAL A 33 -23.43 22.57 11.20
C VAL A 33 -24.76 22.94 10.52
N ARG A 34 -25.88 22.86 11.25
CA ARG A 34 -27.21 23.27 10.77
C ARG A 34 -27.23 24.70 10.24
N ASN A 35 -26.53 25.61 10.92
CA ASN A 35 -26.42 27.02 10.54
C ASN A 35 -25.28 27.31 9.54
N ASN A 36 -24.73 26.28 8.88
CA ASN A 36 -23.63 26.37 7.91
C ASN A 36 -22.34 27.04 8.46
N ARG A 37 -22.16 27.09 9.78
CA ARG A 37 -20.93 27.65 10.41
C ARG A 37 -19.79 26.64 10.43
N PHE A 38 -20.11 25.35 10.38
CA PHE A 38 -19.13 24.26 10.29
C PHE A 38 -19.54 23.22 9.25
N ASN A 39 -18.54 22.54 8.68
CA ASN A 39 -18.77 21.40 7.81
C ASN A 39 -18.86 20.13 8.65
N LEU A 40 -19.84 19.29 8.35
CA LEU A 40 -19.97 17.97 8.94
C LEU A 40 -18.75 17.10 8.58
N SER A 41 -18.19 16.36 9.55
CA SER A 41 -17.13 15.39 9.25
C SER A 41 -17.68 14.18 8.48
N ASN A 42 -16.82 13.44 7.80
CA ASN A 42 -17.24 12.24 7.04
C ASN A 42 -17.85 11.17 7.95
N ASP A 43 -17.34 11.03 9.16
CA ASP A 43 -17.78 9.97 10.07
C ASP A 43 -19.19 10.25 10.60
N TYR A 44 -19.47 11.52 10.93
CA TYR A 44 -20.82 11.94 11.32
C TYR A 44 -21.79 11.93 10.14
N ALA A 45 -21.35 12.28 8.93
CA ALA A 45 -22.17 12.17 7.73
C ALA A 45 -22.61 10.73 7.45
N ARG A 46 -21.71 9.75 7.65
CA ARG A 46 -22.03 8.32 7.53
C ARG A 46 -22.99 7.85 8.62
N ALA A 47 -22.78 8.30 9.86
CA ALA A 47 -23.67 7.96 10.97
C ALA A 47 -25.10 8.49 10.74
N ILE A 48 -25.24 9.72 10.24
CA ILE A 48 -26.55 10.30 9.89
C ILE A 48 -27.20 9.52 8.73
N ALA A 49 -26.47 9.27 7.65
CA ALA A 49 -26.99 8.50 6.52
C ALA A 49 -27.44 7.09 6.92
N ALA A 50 -26.63 6.38 7.70
CA ALA A 50 -26.98 5.05 8.22
C ALA A 50 -28.26 5.09 9.07
N TYR A 51 -28.41 6.10 9.93
CA TYR A 51 -29.62 6.27 10.73
C TYR A 51 -30.86 6.53 9.87
N MET A 52 -30.76 7.41 8.86
CA MET A 52 -31.86 7.71 7.94
C MET A 52 -32.26 6.48 7.12
N ASN A 53 -31.29 5.69 6.65
CA ASN A 53 -31.53 4.45 5.92
C ASN A 53 -32.25 3.41 6.80
N GLN A 54 -31.79 3.22 8.04
CA GLN A 54 -32.29 2.16 8.93
C GLN A 54 -33.62 2.50 9.61
N HIS A 55 -33.84 3.77 9.97
CA HIS A 55 -34.97 4.17 10.82
C HIS A 55 -35.98 5.08 10.15
N MET A 56 -35.65 5.71 9.01
CA MET A 56 -36.55 6.60 8.28
C MET A 56 -36.94 6.07 6.90
N ASN A 57 -36.45 4.87 6.53
CA ASN A 57 -36.67 4.25 5.22
C ASN A 57 -36.35 5.19 4.04
N MET A 58 -35.32 6.03 4.21
CA MET A 58 -34.84 6.95 3.19
C MET A 58 -33.46 6.51 2.74
N GLU A 59 -33.25 6.32 1.44
CA GLU A 59 -31.93 6.01 0.89
C GLU A 59 -31.11 7.29 0.71
N VAL A 60 -30.13 7.50 1.60
CA VAL A 60 -29.28 8.69 1.61
C VAL A 60 -27.81 8.31 1.47
N ASP A 61 -27.11 8.85 0.47
CA ASP A 61 -25.65 8.79 0.40
C ASP A 61 -25.06 9.83 1.36
N PHE A 62 -24.14 9.41 2.24
CA PHE A 62 -23.43 10.30 3.15
C PHE A 62 -22.71 11.46 2.42
N LYS A 63 -22.36 11.27 1.15
CA LYS A 63 -21.76 12.32 0.32
C LYS A 63 -22.69 13.53 0.25
N ASP A 64 -24.01 13.35 0.20
CA ASP A 64 -24.95 14.47 0.08
C ASP A 64 -25.05 15.33 1.36
N LEU A 65 -24.58 14.78 2.48
CA LEU A 65 -24.50 15.44 3.78
C LEU A 65 -23.18 16.21 4.02
N ILE A 66 -22.21 16.14 3.11
CA ILE A 66 -20.93 16.86 3.24
C ILE A 66 -20.83 18.04 2.27
N SER A 67 -19.85 18.92 2.51
CA SER A 67 -19.57 20.08 1.65
C SER A 67 -19.03 19.66 0.28
N LEU A 68 -19.21 20.51 -0.75
CA LEU A 68 -18.63 20.26 -2.09
C LEU A 68 -17.10 20.14 -2.03
N LYS A 69 -16.46 20.92 -1.15
CA LYS A 69 -15.02 20.84 -0.88
C LYS A 69 -14.61 19.47 -0.34
N GLN A 70 -15.40 18.87 0.57
CA GLN A 70 -15.17 17.51 1.07
C GLN A 70 -15.52 16.45 0.02
N LYS A 71 -16.63 16.59 -0.74
CA LYS A 71 -16.94 15.71 -1.89
C LYS A 71 -15.76 15.65 -2.86
N ASN A 72 -15.21 16.81 -3.22
CA ASN A 72 -14.05 16.91 -4.12
C ASN A 72 -12.77 16.37 -3.47
N LYS A 73 -12.59 16.52 -2.15
CA LYS A 73 -11.50 15.86 -1.42
C LYS A 73 -11.64 14.33 -1.45
N LEU A 74 -12.85 13.78 -1.31
CA LEU A 74 -13.12 12.35 -1.42
C LEU A 74 -12.98 11.81 -2.85
N LYS A 75 -13.21 12.64 -3.87
CA LYS A 75 -12.87 12.29 -5.27
C LYS A 75 -11.36 12.25 -5.51
N ARG A 76 -10.58 13.03 -4.75
CA ARG A 76 -9.12 13.14 -4.86
C ARG A 76 -8.36 12.21 -3.91
N VAL A 77 -9.01 11.75 -2.84
CA VAL A 77 -8.51 10.72 -1.93
C VAL A 77 -9.11 9.41 -2.38
N PRO A 78 -8.37 8.51 -3.05
CA PRO A 78 -8.89 7.19 -3.33
C PRO A 78 -9.14 6.51 -1.98
N LEU A 79 -10.41 6.43 -1.57
CA LEU A 79 -10.84 5.54 -0.49
C LEU A 79 -10.81 4.11 -1.05
N GLY A 80 -9.59 3.57 -1.20
CA GLY A 80 -9.33 2.22 -1.67
C GLY A 80 -9.63 1.18 -0.60
N PHE A 81 -10.89 0.79 -0.46
CA PHE A 81 -11.25 -0.55 0.02
C PHE A 81 -12.04 -1.29 -1.07
N SER A 82 -11.63 -1.13 -2.33
CA SER A 82 -12.00 -2.01 -3.42
C SER A 82 -10.83 -2.95 -3.68
N TYR A 83 -11.00 -4.23 -3.34
CA TYR A 83 -10.14 -5.37 -3.70
C TYR A 83 -8.74 -5.01 -4.20
N LEU A 84 -7.81 -4.77 -3.27
CA LEU A 84 -6.40 -4.74 -3.65
C LEU A 84 -6.08 -6.08 -4.32
N PRO A 85 -5.45 -6.10 -5.50
CA PRO A 85 -5.14 -7.33 -6.22
C PRO A 85 -4.01 -8.14 -5.52
N PHE A 86 -3.47 -7.62 -4.42
CA PHE A 86 -2.48 -8.25 -3.56
C PHE A 86 -3.16 -9.03 -2.43
N LYS A 87 -2.68 -10.25 -2.17
CA LYS A 87 -3.19 -11.06 -1.07
C LYS A 87 -2.43 -10.72 0.21
N PHE A 88 -3.12 -10.19 1.21
CA PHE A 88 -2.59 -10.13 2.57
C PHE A 88 -2.96 -11.40 3.32
N LYS A 89 -1.96 -12.21 3.69
CA LYS A 89 -2.19 -13.52 4.32
C LYS A 89 -1.31 -13.73 5.55
N LYS A 90 -1.83 -14.52 6.49
CA LYS A 90 -1.03 -15.09 7.58
C LYS A 90 -0.48 -16.44 7.11
N MET A 91 0.83 -16.64 7.20
CA MET A 91 1.51 -17.88 6.77
C MET A 91 2.48 -18.39 7.83
N PHE A 92 2.88 -19.66 7.73
CA PHE A 92 3.90 -20.20 8.62
C PHE A 92 5.27 -19.67 8.21
N LEU A 93 6.15 -19.41 9.19
CA LEU A 93 7.51 -18.95 8.90
C LEU A 93 8.27 -19.97 8.03
N ASN A 94 8.08 -21.27 8.28
CA ASN A 94 8.73 -22.34 7.52
C ASN A 94 8.30 -22.38 6.03
N ASP A 95 7.19 -21.75 5.67
CA ASP A 95 6.74 -21.66 4.28
C ASP A 95 7.46 -20.54 3.51
N VAL A 96 8.14 -19.62 4.20
CA VAL A 96 8.86 -18.50 3.61
C VAL A 96 10.24 -18.96 3.17
N LYS A 97 10.48 -18.92 1.85
CA LYS A 97 11.79 -19.23 1.27
C LYS A 97 12.65 -17.99 1.31
N HIS A 98 13.83 -18.06 1.92
CA HIS A 98 14.80 -16.97 1.89
C HIS A 98 16.19 -17.49 1.50
N HIS A 99 16.99 -16.61 0.90
CA HIS A 99 18.38 -16.90 0.54
C HIS A 99 19.36 -16.05 1.37
N THR A 100 18.84 -15.16 2.22
CA THR A 100 19.62 -14.34 3.15
C THR A 100 20.10 -15.20 4.32
N LYS A 101 21.37 -15.02 4.69
CA LYS A 101 21.90 -15.56 5.94
C LYS A 101 21.16 -14.89 7.10
N THR A 102 20.87 -15.65 8.15
CA THR A 102 20.28 -15.13 9.39
C THR A 102 21.12 -13.99 9.94
N ALA A 103 20.54 -12.80 10.03
CA ALA A 103 21.11 -11.66 10.72
C ALA A 103 20.51 -11.58 12.13
N TRP A 104 21.37 -11.47 13.14
CA TRP A 104 20.91 -11.15 14.49
C TRP A 104 20.53 -9.66 14.54
N ILE A 105 19.27 -9.37 14.81
CA ILE A 105 18.77 -8.00 14.88
C ILE A 105 18.92 -7.50 16.33
N PRO A 106 19.57 -6.35 16.55
CA PRO A 106 19.68 -5.74 17.89
C PRO A 106 18.31 -5.43 18.49
N GLU A 107 18.19 -5.51 19.83
CA GLU A 107 16.94 -5.27 20.56
C GLU A 107 16.34 -3.88 20.27
N GLU A 108 17.16 -2.89 19.94
CA GLU A 108 16.73 -1.53 19.59
C GLU A 108 15.80 -1.49 18.35
N PHE A 109 15.85 -2.50 17.49
CA PHE A 109 15.03 -2.64 16.29
C PHE A 109 13.92 -3.71 16.43
N SER A 110 13.69 -4.24 17.65
CA SER A 110 12.89 -5.45 17.89
C SER A 110 11.38 -5.28 18.00
N ASP A 111 10.86 -4.05 17.86
CA ASP A 111 9.44 -3.76 18.03
C ASP A 111 8.60 -4.32 16.86
N LEU A 112 8.07 -5.54 17.07
CA LEU A 112 7.21 -6.23 16.11
C LEU A 112 5.91 -5.47 15.79
N ASP A 113 5.41 -4.63 16.70
CA ASP A 113 4.15 -3.90 16.49
C ASP A 113 4.34 -2.74 15.50
N LYS A 114 5.57 -2.27 15.34
CA LYS A 114 5.95 -1.25 14.35
C LYS A 114 6.50 -1.86 13.05
N ALA A 115 6.79 -3.15 13.04
CA ALA A 115 7.39 -3.81 11.90
C ALA A 115 6.40 -3.90 10.73
N ARG A 116 6.86 -3.50 9.53
CA ARG A 116 6.07 -3.65 8.31
C ARG A 116 5.95 -5.13 7.93
N PRO A 117 4.80 -5.62 7.43
CA PRO A 117 4.66 -7.00 7.01
C PRO A 117 5.68 -7.40 5.95
N ILE A 118 6.07 -8.67 5.91
CA ILE A 118 6.97 -9.15 4.86
C ILE A 118 6.29 -9.13 3.50
N ILE A 119 7.09 -9.08 2.44
CA ILE A 119 6.59 -9.22 1.06
C ILE A 119 7.17 -10.50 0.48
N VAL A 120 6.32 -11.32 -0.14
CA VAL A 120 6.73 -12.57 -0.77
C VAL A 120 6.19 -12.69 -2.21
N ASP A 121 6.90 -13.44 -3.05
CA ASP A 121 6.47 -13.76 -4.41
C ASP A 121 5.37 -14.86 -4.44
N GLU A 122 4.93 -15.23 -5.64
CA GLU A 122 3.99 -16.34 -5.86
C GLU A 122 4.48 -17.70 -5.33
N ASN A 123 5.80 -17.87 -5.14
CA ASN A 123 6.45 -19.08 -4.64
C ASN A 123 6.84 -18.99 -3.16
N ASN A 124 6.31 -18.00 -2.44
CA ASN A 124 6.64 -17.65 -1.06
C ASN A 124 8.12 -17.28 -0.83
N ARG A 125 8.85 -16.84 -1.86
CA ARG A 125 10.20 -16.31 -1.69
C ARG A 125 10.13 -14.90 -1.11
N LEU A 126 10.92 -14.64 -0.09
CA LEU A 126 11.04 -13.34 0.56
C LEU A 126 11.60 -12.28 -0.41
N ILE A 127 10.84 -11.21 -0.61
CA ILE A 127 11.20 -10.06 -1.47
C ILE A 127 11.67 -8.87 -0.62
N ALA A 128 10.93 -8.53 0.44
CA ALA A 128 11.20 -7.34 1.23
C ALA A 128 10.91 -7.54 2.73
N ASN A 129 11.42 -6.60 3.52
CA ASN A 129 11.36 -6.56 4.98
C ASN A 129 11.94 -7.82 5.65
N PRO A 130 13.20 -8.22 5.31
CA PRO A 130 13.83 -9.38 5.93
C PRO A 130 13.97 -9.26 7.45
N ASN A 131 14.09 -8.03 7.96
CA ASN A 131 14.18 -7.81 9.40
C ASN A 131 12.92 -8.23 10.14
N THR A 132 11.73 -7.97 9.58
CA THR A 132 10.48 -8.47 10.15
C THR A 132 10.47 -9.99 10.22
N TYR A 133 10.99 -10.68 9.20
CA TYR A 133 11.09 -12.15 9.19
C TYR A 133 12.03 -12.66 10.30
N PHE A 134 13.24 -12.11 10.40
CA PHE A 134 14.21 -12.55 11.41
C PHE A 134 13.78 -12.19 12.84
N LEU A 135 13.12 -11.05 13.05
CA LEU A 135 12.53 -10.70 14.35
C LEU A 135 11.47 -11.72 14.79
N HIS A 136 10.63 -12.20 13.85
CA HIS A 136 9.66 -13.25 14.16
C HIS A 136 10.34 -14.57 14.56
N ILE A 137 11.46 -14.92 13.90
CA ILE A 137 12.27 -16.10 14.27
C ILE A 137 12.87 -15.92 15.67
N GLN A 138 13.53 -14.79 15.95
CA GLN A 138 14.14 -14.50 17.25
C GLN A 138 13.12 -14.54 18.39
N ASN A 139 11.91 -14.01 18.14
CA ASN A 139 10.79 -14.03 19.10
C ASN A 139 10.02 -15.37 19.12
N GLN A 140 10.56 -16.43 18.50
CA GLN A 140 9.99 -17.77 18.48
C GLN A 140 8.52 -17.81 18.01
N LYS A 141 8.14 -16.89 17.11
CA LYS A 141 6.81 -16.92 16.51
C LYS A 141 6.74 -18.07 15.51
N ILE A 142 5.55 -18.56 15.24
CA ILE A 142 5.32 -19.66 14.28
C ILE A 142 4.74 -19.13 12.96
N LYS A 143 4.02 -18.00 13.03
CA LYS A 143 3.29 -17.41 11.91
C LYS A 143 3.66 -15.94 11.74
N ILE A 144 3.60 -15.49 10.50
CA ILE A 144 3.90 -14.11 10.09
C ILE A 144 2.84 -13.62 9.10
N PHE A 145 2.58 -12.31 9.11
CA PHE A 145 1.74 -11.68 8.09
C PHE A 145 2.59 -11.26 6.89
N ALA A 146 2.10 -11.57 5.69
CA ALA A 146 2.79 -11.32 4.44
C ALA A 146 1.85 -10.72 3.39
N TRP A 147 2.35 -9.74 2.66
CA TRP A 147 1.81 -9.38 1.36
C TRP A 147 2.37 -10.33 0.31
N GLN A 148 1.49 -10.94 -0.48
CA GLN A 148 1.87 -11.74 -1.62
C GLN A 148 1.63 -10.99 -2.93
N ILE A 149 2.67 -10.90 -3.76
CA ILE A 149 2.64 -10.29 -5.08
C ILE A 149 3.10 -11.31 -6.12
N SER A 150 2.43 -11.36 -7.27
CA SER A 150 2.78 -12.23 -8.39
C SER A 150 3.66 -11.46 -9.38
N LEU A 151 4.94 -11.85 -9.50
CA LEU A 151 5.86 -11.21 -10.45
C LEU A 151 5.42 -11.45 -11.90
N PHE A 152 4.79 -12.61 -12.15
CA PHE A 152 4.15 -12.90 -13.42
C PHE A 152 2.97 -11.98 -13.73
N ASP A 153 2.09 -11.72 -12.77
CA ASP A 153 0.95 -10.81 -13.00
C ASP A 153 1.43 -9.35 -13.11
N LEU A 154 2.47 -8.98 -12.37
CA LEU A 154 3.10 -7.67 -12.42
C LEU A 154 3.69 -7.36 -13.80
N ILE A 155 4.42 -8.30 -14.41
CA ILE A 155 5.00 -8.08 -15.76
C ILE A 155 3.95 -8.06 -16.87
N ASN A 156 2.78 -8.68 -16.63
CA ASN A 156 1.65 -8.68 -17.55
C ASN A 156 0.64 -7.56 -17.26
N ASP A 157 1.05 -6.53 -16.52
CA ASP A 157 0.27 -5.31 -16.27
C ASP A 157 -1.09 -5.56 -15.61
N LYS A 158 -1.19 -6.60 -14.77
CA LYS A 158 -2.43 -6.90 -14.03
C LYS A 158 -2.55 -6.12 -12.72
N TYR A 159 -1.57 -5.30 -12.38
CA TYR A 159 -1.56 -4.46 -11.19
C TYR A 159 -1.51 -3.00 -11.60
N GLU A 160 -2.48 -2.23 -11.11
CA GLU A 160 -2.46 -0.78 -11.28
C GLU A 160 -1.32 -0.17 -10.45
N THR A 161 -0.56 0.75 -11.06
CA THR A 161 0.53 1.44 -10.37
C THR A 161 0.05 2.21 -9.14
N SER A 162 -1.17 2.75 -9.16
CA SER A 162 -1.77 3.43 -8.01
C SER A 162 -1.96 2.50 -6.81
N ASP A 163 -2.33 1.25 -7.05
CA ASP A 163 -2.55 0.26 -5.99
C ASP A 163 -1.23 -0.11 -5.34
N LEU A 164 -0.20 -0.34 -6.16
CA LEU A 164 1.17 -0.56 -5.69
C LEU A 164 1.68 0.59 -4.82
N ILE A 165 1.46 1.84 -5.23
CA ILE A 165 1.87 3.04 -4.48
C ILE A 165 1.11 3.15 -3.14
N SER A 166 -0.16 2.74 -3.11
CA SER A 166 -1.00 2.85 -1.91
C SER A 166 -0.62 1.86 -0.81
N VAL A 167 -0.06 0.70 -1.19
CA VAL A 167 0.27 -0.39 -0.27
C VAL A 167 1.75 -0.39 0.11
N PHE A 168 2.62 -0.25 -0.90
CA PHE A 168 4.05 -0.45 -0.75
C PHE A 168 4.82 0.87 -0.73
N ASP A 169 5.71 1.00 0.24
CA ASP A 169 6.61 2.15 0.31
C ASP A 169 7.63 2.14 -0.85
N LEU A 170 8.43 3.20 -0.93
CA LEU A 170 9.37 3.37 -2.03
C LEU A 170 10.52 2.34 -2.01
N ILE A 171 10.94 1.89 -0.82
CA ILE A 171 11.97 0.84 -0.66
C ILE A 171 11.39 -0.52 -1.06
N GLU A 172 10.20 -0.85 -0.56
CA GLU A 172 9.47 -2.09 -0.86
C GLU A 172 9.23 -2.23 -2.35
N ARG A 173 8.81 -1.14 -3.03
CA ARG A 173 8.71 -1.10 -4.50
C ARG A 173 10.08 -1.28 -5.16
N GLY A 174 11.15 -0.72 -4.61
CA GLY A 174 12.52 -1.02 -5.06
C GLY A 174 12.88 -2.51 -4.98
N SER A 175 12.57 -3.17 -3.86
CA SER A 175 12.81 -4.60 -3.65
C SER A 175 11.98 -5.47 -4.59
N ILE A 176 10.69 -5.14 -4.79
CA ILE A 176 9.84 -5.79 -5.80
C ILE A 176 10.46 -5.64 -7.20
N GLY A 177 11.00 -4.47 -7.52
CA GLY A 177 11.69 -4.22 -8.79
C GLY A 177 12.91 -5.12 -8.99
N ILE A 178 13.73 -5.31 -7.96
CA ILE A 178 14.88 -6.23 -8.00
C ILE A 178 14.41 -7.67 -8.24
N ALA A 179 13.37 -8.11 -7.51
CA ALA A 179 12.80 -9.44 -7.69
C ALA A 179 12.26 -9.65 -9.11
N LEU A 180 11.56 -8.64 -9.66
CA LEU A 180 11.08 -8.65 -11.04
C LEU A 180 12.22 -8.67 -12.06
N GLU A 181 13.28 -7.90 -11.86
CA GLU A 181 14.46 -7.90 -12.74
C GLU A 181 15.11 -9.28 -12.79
N ASN A 182 15.27 -9.93 -11.63
CA ASN A 182 15.81 -11.29 -11.55
C ASN A 182 14.87 -12.31 -12.21
N PHE A 183 13.55 -12.17 -12.01
CA PHE A 183 12.55 -13.01 -12.68
C PHE A 183 12.64 -12.90 -14.21
N ILE A 184 12.81 -11.69 -14.74
CA ILE A 184 13.01 -11.44 -16.18
C ILE A 184 14.33 -12.05 -16.66
N GLY A 185 15.43 -11.83 -15.93
CA GLY A 185 16.75 -12.35 -16.27
C GLY A 185 16.79 -13.87 -16.33
N ASN A 186 16.21 -14.56 -15.35
CA ASN A 186 16.12 -16.02 -15.33
C ASN A 186 15.31 -16.58 -16.52
N ARG A 187 14.30 -15.85 -17.00
CA ARG A 187 13.54 -16.24 -18.20
C ARG A 187 14.31 -16.01 -19.50
N GLN A 188 15.20 -15.01 -19.56
CA GLN A 188 16.06 -14.77 -20.72
C GLN A 188 17.19 -15.79 -20.81
N GLY A 189 17.76 -16.22 -19.68
CA GLY A 189 18.79 -17.27 -19.61
C GLY A 189 18.31 -18.67 -19.98
N GLN A 190 17.00 -18.94 -19.93
CA GLN A 190 16.40 -20.19 -20.40
C GLN A 190 16.19 -20.25 -21.93
N ARG A 191 16.58 -19.21 -22.69
CA ARG A 191 16.33 -19.10 -24.14
C ARG A 191 17.56 -19.33 -25.02
N THR A 192 18.58 -20.04 -24.54
CA THR A 192 19.78 -20.30 -25.38
C THR A 192 19.63 -21.49 -26.34
N ASP A 193 18.58 -22.31 -26.22
CA ASP A 193 18.63 -23.66 -26.77
C ASP A 193 17.30 -24.23 -27.32
N LEU A 194 16.15 -23.57 -27.13
CA LEU A 194 14.86 -24.12 -27.57
C LEU A 194 14.39 -23.56 -28.93
N LYS A 195 14.79 -24.29 -29.99
CA LYS A 195 14.06 -24.43 -31.26
C LYS A 195 12.72 -25.14 -31.05
N THR A 196 11.80 -24.58 -30.26
CA THR A 196 10.40 -25.00 -30.25
C THR A 196 9.55 -23.83 -29.80
N LEU A 197 8.76 -23.32 -30.74
CA LEU A 197 7.65 -22.41 -30.49
C LEU A 197 6.66 -23.13 -29.57
N VAL A 198 6.73 -22.86 -28.26
CA VAL A 198 5.64 -23.22 -27.34
C VAL A 198 4.52 -22.22 -27.61
N GLU A 199 3.56 -22.64 -28.43
CA GLU A 199 2.43 -21.87 -28.97
C GLU A 199 1.44 -21.30 -27.93
N ASN A 200 1.65 -21.45 -26.62
CA ASN A 200 0.68 -20.99 -25.61
C ASN A 200 1.27 -20.28 -24.38
N SER A 201 2.53 -19.81 -24.45
CA SER A 201 3.06 -18.92 -23.41
C SER A 201 2.82 -17.47 -23.83
N PRO A 202 2.14 -16.61 -23.05
CA PRO A 202 2.01 -15.20 -23.39
C PRO A 202 3.41 -14.64 -23.56
N GLN A 203 3.74 -14.28 -24.80
CA GLN A 203 4.96 -13.55 -25.10
C GLN A 203 4.85 -12.27 -24.29
N VAL A 204 5.73 -12.11 -23.29
CA VAL A 204 5.90 -10.84 -22.61
C VAL A 204 6.32 -9.87 -23.71
N TYR A 205 5.37 -9.11 -24.23
CA TYR A 205 5.65 -7.93 -25.05
C TYR A 205 6.25 -6.91 -24.09
N LEU A 206 7.51 -7.12 -23.67
CA LEU A 206 8.38 -6.00 -23.31
C LEU A 206 8.25 -5.08 -24.52
N ALA A 207 7.58 -3.94 -24.38
CA ALA A 207 7.33 -3.01 -25.48
C ALA A 207 8.65 -2.88 -26.26
N LYS A 208 8.66 -3.34 -27.52
CA LYS A 208 9.89 -3.58 -28.30
C LYS A 208 10.84 -2.38 -28.14
N GLY A 209 12.02 -2.61 -27.57
CA GLY A 209 13.05 -1.57 -27.36
C GLY A 209 13.08 -0.89 -25.97
N MET A 210 12.18 -1.22 -25.05
CA MET A 210 12.22 -0.67 -23.69
C MET A 210 13.24 -1.39 -22.80
N LYS A 211 14.17 -0.65 -22.19
CA LYS A 211 15.11 -1.20 -21.19
C LYS A 211 14.32 -1.73 -19.97
N THR A 212 14.68 -2.91 -19.46
CA THR A 212 14.06 -3.56 -18.29
C THR A 212 13.88 -2.61 -17.10
N ARG A 213 14.90 -1.80 -16.80
CA ARG A 213 14.87 -0.83 -15.70
C ARG A 213 13.82 0.27 -15.89
N LYS A 214 13.60 0.71 -17.13
CA LYS A 214 12.58 1.70 -17.48
C LYS A 214 11.19 1.10 -17.31
N LEU A 215 10.98 -0.14 -17.77
CA LEU A 215 9.73 -0.87 -17.54
C LEU A 215 9.43 -0.98 -16.04
N ILE A 216 10.38 -1.48 -15.24
CA ILE A 216 10.24 -1.61 -13.78
C ILE A 216 9.87 -0.27 -13.14
N SER A 217 10.54 0.81 -13.54
CA SER A 217 10.26 2.14 -12.99
C SER A 217 8.84 2.63 -13.28
N VAL A 218 8.27 2.26 -14.43
CA VAL A 218 6.91 2.60 -14.83
C VAL A 218 5.91 1.76 -14.03
N LEU A 219 6.04 0.43 -14.09
CA LEU A 219 5.11 -0.50 -13.40
C LEU A 219 5.00 -0.18 -11.90
N LEU A 220 6.12 0.10 -11.26
CA LEU A 220 6.20 0.33 -9.81
C LEU A 220 6.06 1.81 -9.41
N GLY A 221 5.84 2.71 -10.36
CA GLY A 221 5.65 4.15 -10.07
C GLY A 221 6.85 4.79 -9.37
N LEU A 222 8.07 4.44 -9.78
CA LEU A 222 9.32 4.96 -9.21
C LEU A 222 9.73 6.32 -9.81
N GLY A 223 8.99 6.79 -10.83
CA GLY A 223 9.20 8.06 -11.51
C GLY A 223 10.30 8.02 -12.57
N SER A 224 11.41 7.34 -12.32
CA SER A 224 12.50 7.20 -13.31
C SER A 224 13.33 5.94 -13.14
N ASP A 225 14.02 5.52 -14.21
CA ASP A 225 15.01 4.45 -14.18
C ASP A 225 16.23 4.82 -13.32
N TYR A 226 16.56 6.11 -13.24
CA TYR A 226 17.57 6.63 -12.34
C TYR A 226 17.23 6.36 -10.87
N THR A 227 16.00 6.68 -10.43
CA THR A 227 15.52 6.37 -9.07
C THR A 227 15.64 4.89 -8.77
N TYR A 228 15.23 4.03 -9.71
CA TYR A 228 15.33 2.58 -9.56
C TYR A 228 16.79 2.12 -9.37
N ARG A 229 17.74 2.66 -10.13
CA ARG A 229 19.17 2.32 -9.98
C ARG A 229 19.70 2.68 -8.59
N GLN A 230 19.33 3.85 -8.06
CA GLN A 230 19.77 4.29 -6.74
C GLN A 230 19.17 3.41 -5.63
N LEU A 231 17.86 3.12 -5.72
CA LEU A 231 17.19 2.19 -4.79
C LEU A 231 17.83 0.81 -4.82
N LYS A 232 18.04 0.26 -6.03
CA LYS A 232 18.69 -1.04 -6.21
C LYS A 232 20.06 -1.09 -5.55
N LYS A 233 20.85 -0.03 -5.70
CA LYS A 233 22.17 0.08 -5.07
C LYS A 233 22.06 0.06 -3.54
N ILE A 234 21.17 0.86 -2.95
CA ILE A 234 20.98 0.90 -1.49
C ILE A 234 20.57 -0.48 -0.96
N ILE A 235 19.60 -1.11 -1.61
CA ILE A 235 19.03 -2.40 -1.16
C ILE A 235 20.05 -3.54 -1.30
N LEU A 236 20.82 -3.61 -2.39
CA LEU A 236 21.78 -4.70 -2.60
C LEU A 236 23.01 -4.63 -1.71
N HIS A 237 23.37 -3.44 -1.23
CA HIS A 237 24.45 -3.27 -0.25
C HIS A 237 23.99 -3.50 1.20
N ASP A 238 22.73 -3.88 1.42
CA ASP A 238 22.17 -4.42 2.67
C ASP A 238 22.46 -3.58 3.92
N CYS A 239 22.46 -2.24 3.77
CA CYS A 239 22.61 -1.34 4.91
C CYS A 239 21.22 -0.97 5.44
N ASP A 240 20.72 -1.76 6.39
CA ASP A 240 19.44 -1.55 7.05
C ASP A 240 19.32 -0.12 7.62
N GLU A 241 20.40 0.39 8.21
CA GLU A 241 20.44 1.74 8.76
C GLU A 241 20.21 2.81 7.69
N LEU A 242 20.82 2.67 6.51
CA LEU A 242 20.61 3.59 5.38
C LEU A 242 19.17 3.49 4.85
N THR A 243 18.64 2.28 4.76
CA THR A 243 17.27 2.02 4.30
C THR A 243 16.25 2.67 5.23
N GLU A 244 16.43 2.55 6.54
CA GLU A 244 15.56 3.18 7.54
C GLU A 244 15.70 4.70 7.57
N LYS A 245 16.92 5.24 7.39
CA LYS A 245 17.11 6.71 7.24
C LYS A 245 16.37 7.25 6.01
N VAL A 246 16.35 6.52 4.89
CA VAL A 246 15.59 6.89 3.68
C VAL A 246 14.09 6.81 3.94
N ARG A 247 13.59 5.72 4.56
CA ARG A 247 12.17 5.57 4.93
C ARG A 247 11.68 6.68 5.86
N ALA A 248 12.47 7.00 6.87
CA ALA A 248 12.21 8.09 7.81
C ALA A 248 12.40 9.49 7.19
N LYS A 249 12.76 9.58 5.90
CA LYS A 249 13.05 10.83 5.17
C LYS A 249 14.13 11.69 5.84
N LYS A 250 15.03 11.07 6.60
CA LYS A 250 16.19 11.74 7.22
C LYS A 250 17.28 12.06 6.20
N ILE A 251 17.41 11.22 5.18
CA ILE A 251 18.32 11.43 4.04
C ILE A 251 17.58 11.18 2.72
N THR A 252 18.07 11.79 1.64
CA THR A 252 17.53 11.55 0.30
C THR A 252 18.07 10.24 -0.28
N ILE A 253 17.34 9.64 -1.23
CA ILE A 253 17.80 8.46 -1.97
C ILE A 253 19.14 8.72 -2.66
N PHE A 254 19.32 9.90 -3.24
CA PHE A 254 20.57 10.30 -3.88
C PHE A 254 21.73 10.32 -2.88
N SER A 255 21.54 10.94 -1.71
CA SER A 255 22.56 10.97 -0.66
C SER A 255 22.90 9.56 -0.17
N ALA A 256 21.88 8.75 0.12
CA ALA A 256 22.07 7.39 0.61
C ALA A 256 22.85 6.54 -0.40
N ALA A 257 22.50 6.62 -1.68
CA ALA A 257 23.17 5.85 -2.71
C ALA A 257 24.61 6.32 -3.00
N ASN A 258 24.94 7.60 -2.77
CA ASN A 258 26.32 8.07 -2.82
C ASN A 258 27.14 7.57 -1.63
N SER A 259 26.56 7.55 -0.42
CA SER A 259 27.23 7.01 0.77
C SER A 259 27.63 5.54 0.62
N VAL A 260 26.89 4.76 -0.18
CA VAL A 260 27.26 3.37 -0.49
C VAL A 260 28.61 3.26 -1.23
N HIS A 261 29.05 4.28 -2.00
CA HIS A 261 30.38 4.28 -2.62
C HIS A 261 31.51 4.64 -1.65
N SER A 262 31.21 5.19 -0.48
CA SER A 262 32.20 5.61 0.51
C SER A 262 32.54 4.53 1.54
N ILE A 263 31.98 3.32 1.37
CA ILE A 263 32.15 2.16 2.26
C ILE A 263 33.11 1.11 1.65
N GLU A 264 33.69 1.40 0.48
CA GLU A 264 34.86 0.67 -0.08
C GLU A 264 36.18 1.20 0.51
#